data_AF-A0AAE1Q045-F1
#
_entry.id   AF-A0AAE1Q045-F1
#
_cell.length_a   1.000
_cell.length_b   1.000
_cell.length_c   1.000
_cell.angle_alpha   90.00
_cell.angle_beta   90.00
_cell.angle_gamma   90.00
#
_symmetry.space_group_name_H-M   'P 1'
#
loop_
_entity.id
_entity.type
_entity.pdbx_description
1 polymer ?
#
loop_
_entity_poly.entity_id
_entity_poly.type
_entity_poly.pdbx_seq_one_letter_code
_entity_poly.pdbx_strand_id
1 'polypeptide(L)'
;MSIVSAIVRILQQWDELKTHFEIARRDERCFTAQLLYEMFSDKKNYVFLIFLKHILGEVQSVNKKFESEVQDPTKLLNDLVSLVDSITAKIIIPGRKLKEGESLQNHLDPHPYLGYEFEKEMHQCKIPQEREIRERCIQFVVELAEQLRQRLPDNVKVLKKMSLLSVNECLNQIKPGILELAQMFVTNEEILTRIDFQWKKLHYMSWNQTSNTLDLWAEIASYRDASGENPFCDLSDLALTILSLPHSNADVERVFSHMNIVKSKLRNRLNLKSLNAILTIRYGLRRHGSSCHTYKLPQEVLKKIGTLRAYEATTQQPGSSKDEATLYSEEEIGDWELADLE
;
A
#
# COMPACT_ATOMS: atom_id res chain seq x y z
N MET A 1 14.09 4.87 -4.86
CA MET A 1 14.75 3.59 -5.20
C MET A 1 14.50 2.64 -4.05
N SER A 2 14.04 1.41 -4.28
CA SER A 2 13.86 0.47 -3.18
C SER A 2 15.18 -0.21 -2.82
N ILE A 3 15.33 -0.64 -1.57
CA ILE A 3 16.51 -1.38 -1.09
C ILE A 3 16.79 -2.61 -1.96
N VAL A 4 15.75 -3.32 -2.39
CA VAL A 4 15.87 -4.46 -3.32
C VAL A 4 16.57 -4.07 -4.62
N SER A 5 16.18 -2.94 -5.22
CA SER A 5 16.79 -2.49 -6.48
C SER A 5 18.28 -2.18 -6.33
N ALA A 6 18.69 -1.64 -5.16
CA ALA A 6 20.09 -1.41 -4.85
C ALA A 6 20.85 -2.73 -4.68
N ILE A 7 20.32 -3.68 -3.91
CA ILE A 7 20.94 -5.00 -3.70
C ILE A 7 21.10 -5.76 -5.03
N VAL A 8 20.06 -5.78 -5.86
CA VAL A 8 20.12 -6.43 -7.18
C VAL A 8 21.21 -5.81 -8.03
N ARG A 9 21.32 -4.48 -8.06
CA ARG A 9 22.36 -3.79 -8.83
C ARG A 9 23.76 -4.04 -8.28
N ILE A 10 23.93 -4.06 -6.96
CA ILE A 10 25.20 -4.39 -6.29
C ILE A 10 25.64 -5.81 -6.65
N LEU A 11 24.72 -6.79 -6.60
CA LEU A 11 25.01 -8.18 -6.95
C LEU A 11 25.34 -8.33 -8.44
N GLN A 12 24.63 -7.61 -9.32
CA GLN A 12 24.90 -7.63 -10.77
C GLN A 12 26.26 -7.04 -11.14
N GLN A 13 26.76 -6.09 -10.35
CA GLN A 13 28.02 -5.39 -10.59
C GLN A 13 29.09 -5.80 -9.57
N TRP A 14 28.97 -6.97 -8.96
CA TRP A 14 29.79 -7.35 -7.81
C TRP A 14 31.28 -7.34 -8.12
N ASP A 15 31.66 -7.99 -9.23
CA ASP A 15 33.05 -8.10 -9.65
C ASP A 15 33.59 -6.74 -10.15
N GLU A 16 32.79 -5.98 -10.89
CA GLU A 16 33.16 -4.64 -11.36
C GLU A 16 33.37 -3.67 -10.19
N LEU A 17 32.50 -3.69 -9.19
CA LEU A 17 32.62 -2.87 -7.98
C LEU A 17 33.85 -3.28 -7.18
N LYS A 18 34.10 -4.58 -7.01
CA LYS A 18 35.31 -5.09 -6.35
C LYS A 18 36.58 -4.60 -7.06
N THR A 19 36.66 -4.72 -8.37
CA THR A 19 37.80 -4.26 -9.17
C THR A 19 37.94 -2.73 -9.10
N HIS A 20 36.84 -2.00 -9.18
CA HIS A 20 36.86 -0.54 -9.08
C HIS A 20 37.45 -0.08 -7.73
N PHE A 21 37.00 -0.64 -6.61
CA PHE A 21 37.53 -0.30 -5.29
C PHE A 21 38.96 -0.80 -5.08
N GLU A 22 39.37 -1.88 -5.77
CA GLU A 22 40.77 -2.30 -5.78
C GLU A 22 41.69 -1.26 -6.43
N ILE A 23 41.26 -0.65 -7.52
CA ILE A 23 42.02 0.39 -8.21
C ILE A 23 42.01 1.67 -7.37
N ALA A 24 40.82 2.11 -6.93
CA ALA A 24 40.66 3.33 -6.15
C ALA A 24 41.45 3.31 -4.82
N ARG A 25 41.54 2.17 -4.12
CA ARG A 25 42.34 2.08 -2.89
C ARG A 25 43.85 2.25 -3.15
N ARG A 26 44.33 1.83 -4.32
CA ARG A 26 45.75 1.93 -4.71
C ARG A 26 46.11 3.33 -5.19
N ASP A 27 45.24 3.92 -6.01
CA ASP A 27 45.51 5.19 -6.69
C ASP A 27 45.17 6.42 -5.81
N GLU A 28 44.05 6.36 -5.08
CA GLU A 28 43.53 7.50 -4.31
C GLU A 28 43.89 7.45 -2.82
N ARG A 29 44.47 6.34 -2.33
CA ARG A 29 44.73 6.05 -0.90
C ARG A 29 43.52 6.30 0.00
N CYS A 30 42.33 6.07 -0.55
CA CYS A 30 41.06 6.31 0.13
C CYS A 30 40.75 5.17 1.11
N PHE A 31 40.60 5.48 2.40
CA PHE A 31 40.24 4.50 3.43
C PHE A 31 38.88 3.84 3.14
N THR A 32 37.91 4.62 2.65
CA THR A 32 36.59 4.11 2.27
C THR A 32 36.68 3.10 1.12
N ALA A 33 37.55 3.33 0.13
CA ALA A 33 37.78 2.38 -0.95
C ALA A 33 38.43 1.08 -0.45
N GLN A 34 39.34 1.17 0.52
CA GLN A 34 39.93 -0.01 1.18
C GLN A 34 38.86 -0.82 1.93
N LEU A 35 38.01 -0.17 2.73
CA LEU A 35 36.93 -0.83 3.46
C LEU A 35 35.94 -1.53 2.50
N LEU A 36 35.51 -0.83 1.44
CA LEU A 36 34.60 -1.41 0.47
C LEU A 36 35.25 -2.59 -0.27
N TYR A 37 36.51 -2.47 -0.68
CA TYR A 37 37.24 -3.59 -1.29
C TYR A 37 37.30 -4.81 -0.36
N GLU A 38 37.53 -4.62 0.95
CA GLU A 38 37.50 -5.70 1.94
C GLU A 38 36.10 -6.32 2.04
N MET A 39 35.04 -5.50 2.09
CA MET A 39 33.66 -5.98 2.12
C MET A 39 33.27 -6.80 0.89
N PHE A 40 33.68 -6.37 -0.31
CA PHE A 40 33.44 -7.08 -1.59
C PHE A 40 34.34 -8.31 -1.76
N SER A 41 35.49 -8.33 -1.07
CA SER A 41 36.39 -9.49 -1.04
C SER A 41 35.87 -10.60 -0.11
N ASP A 42 35.06 -10.24 0.88
CA ASP A 42 34.42 -11.19 1.78
C ASP A 42 33.20 -11.86 1.13
N LYS A 43 33.35 -13.15 0.78
CA LYS A 43 32.28 -13.97 0.22
C LYS A 43 31.07 -14.11 1.14
N LYS A 44 31.24 -13.93 2.45
CA LYS A 44 30.12 -13.95 3.41
C LYS A 44 29.10 -12.86 3.11
N ASN A 45 29.57 -11.66 2.76
CA ASN A 45 28.71 -10.53 2.42
C ASN A 45 27.96 -10.77 1.10
N TYR A 46 28.63 -11.37 0.11
CA TYR A 46 28.01 -11.74 -1.16
C TYR A 46 26.82 -12.70 -0.94
N VAL A 47 27.06 -13.79 -0.22
CA VAL A 47 26.01 -14.79 0.03
C VAL A 47 24.89 -14.25 0.90
N PHE A 48 25.19 -13.39 1.88
CA PHE A 48 24.18 -12.69 2.66
C PHE A 48 23.30 -11.76 1.81
N LEU A 49 23.88 -11.04 0.84
CA LEU A 49 23.11 -10.20 -0.08
C LEU A 49 22.24 -11.01 -1.04
N ILE A 50 22.70 -12.19 -1.48
CA ILE A 50 21.87 -13.13 -2.24
C ILE A 50 20.65 -13.56 -1.43
N PHE A 51 20.84 -13.88 -0.14
CA PHE A 51 19.73 -14.16 0.75
C PHE A 51 18.74 -12.98 0.85
N LEU A 52 19.25 -11.78 1.14
CA LEU A 52 18.42 -10.57 1.27
C LEU A 52 17.65 -10.24 -0.01
N LYS A 53 18.26 -10.40 -1.19
CA LYS A 53 17.62 -10.20 -2.50
C LYS A 53 16.28 -10.94 -2.61
N HIS A 54 16.24 -12.20 -2.17
CA HIS A 54 15.03 -13.03 -2.29
C HIS A 54 13.98 -12.66 -1.25
N ILE A 55 14.39 -12.53 0.02
CA ILE A 55 13.47 -12.20 1.12
C ILE A 55 12.84 -10.83 0.91
N LEU A 56 13.65 -9.82 0.61
CA LEU A 56 13.14 -8.48 0.36
C LEU A 56 12.37 -8.40 -0.96
N GLY A 57 12.65 -9.27 -1.92
CA GLY A 57 11.88 -9.40 -3.16
C GLY A 57 10.41 -9.77 -2.91
N GLU A 58 10.15 -10.68 -1.97
CA GLU A 58 8.77 -11.03 -1.56
C GLU A 58 8.05 -9.83 -0.93
N VAL A 59 8.72 -9.12 -0.01
CA VAL A 59 8.17 -7.92 0.65
C VAL A 59 7.90 -6.81 -0.37
N GLN A 60 8.85 -6.54 -1.26
CA GLN A 60 8.69 -5.53 -2.31
C GLN A 60 7.54 -5.86 -3.26
N SER A 61 7.31 -7.14 -3.56
CA SER A 61 6.21 -7.57 -4.42
C SER A 61 4.86 -7.16 -3.83
N VAL A 62 4.66 -7.38 -2.51
CA VAL A 62 3.45 -6.96 -1.81
C VAL A 62 3.38 -5.44 -1.69
N ASN A 63 4.47 -4.75 -1.34
CA ASN A 63 4.45 -3.28 -1.27
C ASN A 63 4.06 -2.63 -2.62
N LYS A 64 4.61 -3.15 -3.73
CA LYS A 64 4.21 -2.72 -5.08
C LYS A 64 2.74 -2.96 -5.37
N LYS A 65 2.12 -3.96 -4.73
CA LYS A 65 0.69 -4.09 -4.79
C LYS A 65 0.08 -2.84 -4.12
N PHE A 66 0.32 -2.58 -2.84
CA PHE A 66 -0.24 -1.40 -2.16
C PHE A 66 0.07 -0.02 -2.80
N GLU A 67 1.05 0.07 -3.71
CA GLU A 67 1.35 1.27 -4.50
C GLU A 67 0.62 1.36 -5.87
N SER A 68 -0.02 0.28 -6.32
CA SER A 68 -0.66 0.19 -7.65
C SER A 68 -1.99 0.93 -7.72
N GLU A 69 -2.29 1.52 -8.89
CA GLU A 69 -3.52 2.29 -9.12
C GLU A 69 -4.76 1.41 -9.32
N VAL A 70 -4.59 0.21 -9.87
CA VAL A 70 -5.68 -0.70 -10.21
C VAL A 70 -5.55 -1.95 -9.36
N GLN A 71 -6.23 -1.97 -8.22
CA GLN A 71 -6.22 -3.09 -7.30
C GLN A 71 -7.58 -3.39 -6.73
N ASP A 72 -7.76 -4.67 -6.41
CA ASP A 72 -8.94 -5.12 -5.70
C ASP A 72 -8.68 -4.98 -4.19
N PRO A 73 -9.30 -4.00 -3.51
CA PRO A 73 -9.04 -3.73 -2.09
C PRO A 73 -9.36 -4.94 -1.21
N THR A 74 -10.29 -5.79 -1.64
CA THR A 74 -10.71 -6.99 -0.90
C THR A 74 -9.64 -8.08 -0.86
N LYS A 75 -8.58 -7.97 -1.68
CA LYS A 75 -7.50 -8.97 -1.77
C LYS A 75 -6.21 -8.53 -1.06
N LEU A 76 -6.00 -7.23 -0.87
CA LEU A 76 -4.72 -6.69 -0.40
C LEU A 76 -4.32 -7.18 1.00
N LEU A 77 -5.28 -7.24 1.92
CA LEU A 77 -5.00 -7.70 3.27
C LEU A 77 -4.63 -9.19 3.31
N ASN A 78 -5.23 -9.99 2.44
CA ASN A 78 -4.88 -11.41 2.32
C ASN A 78 -3.46 -11.59 1.77
N ASP A 79 -3.04 -10.76 0.81
CA ASP A 79 -1.68 -10.75 0.31
C ASP A 79 -0.65 -10.38 1.39
N LEU A 80 -0.96 -9.38 2.22
CA LEU A 80 -0.10 -8.97 3.34
C LEU A 80 0.04 -10.07 4.40
N VAL A 81 -1.07 -10.70 4.76
CA VAL A 81 -1.07 -11.81 5.73
C VAL A 81 -0.31 -13.01 5.16
N SER A 82 -0.54 -13.33 3.88
CA SER A 82 0.16 -14.43 3.21
C SER A 82 1.67 -14.19 3.15
N LEU A 83 2.11 -12.93 3.03
CA LEU A 83 3.53 -12.57 3.17
C LEU A 83 4.04 -12.86 4.58
N VAL A 84 3.34 -12.43 5.62
CA VAL A 84 3.74 -12.70 7.01
C VAL A 84 3.85 -14.20 7.27
N ASP A 85 2.86 -14.97 6.83
CA ASP A 85 2.84 -16.43 6.96
C ASP A 85 3.99 -17.07 6.16
N SER A 86 4.24 -16.65 4.91
CA SER A 86 5.35 -17.11 4.06
C SER A 86 6.71 -16.86 4.71
N ILE A 87 6.96 -15.63 5.16
CA ILE A 87 8.23 -15.22 5.79
C ILE A 87 8.46 -16.01 7.08
N THR A 88 7.42 -16.15 7.90
CA THR A 88 7.47 -16.95 9.11
C THR A 88 7.78 -18.43 8.80
N ALA A 89 7.09 -19.02 7.81
CA ALA A 89 7.20 -20.43 7.46
C ALA A 89 8.62 -20.87 7.03
N LYS A 90 9.47 -19.94 6.58
CA LYS A 90 10.86 -20.22 6.17
C LYS A 90 11.78 -20.61 7.32
N ILE A 91 11.46 -20.18 8.55
CA ILE A 91 12.36 -20.32 9.71
C ILE A 91 11.76 -21.12 10.86
N ILE A 92 10.47 -21.45 10.81
CA ILE A 92 9.82 -22.28 11.82
C ILE A 92 9.81 -23.76 11.42
N ILE A 93 9.65 -24.63 12.42
CA ILE A 93 9.52 -26.07 12.20
C ILE A 93 8.38 -26.37 11.20
N PRO A 94 8.63 -27.14 10.13
CA PRO A 94 7.62 -27.46 9.12
C PRO A 94 6.33 -28.04 9.70
N GLY A 95 5.18 -27.57 9.20
CA GLY A 95 3.86 -28.04 9.62
C GLY A 95 3.31 -27.39 10.89
N ARG A 96 4.09 -26.55 11.58
CA ARG A 96 3.61 -25.81 12.75
C ARG A 96 2.96 -24.49 12.33
N LYS A 97 1.78 -24.20 12.86
CA LYS A 97 1.14 -22.87 12.76
C LYS A 97 1.35 -22.14 14.07
N LEU A 98 1.95 -20.95 14.02
CA LEU A 98 2.07 -20.10 15.19
C LEU A 98 0.71 -19.50 15.54
N LYS A 99 0.36 -19.51 16.83
CA LYS A 99 -0.80 -18.79 17.34
C LYS A 99 -0.47 -17.31 17.50
N GLU A 100 -1.50 -16.48 17.55
CA GLU A 100 -1.32 -15.05 17.87
C GLU A 100 -0.68 -14.87 19.25
N GLY A 101 0.34 -14.01 19.32
CA GLY A 101 1.09 -13.75 20.55
C GLY A 101 2.20 -14.76 20.88
N GLU A 102 2.35 -15.85 20.11
CA GLU A 102 3.49 -16.76 20.29
C GLU A 102 4.78 -16.16 19.71
N SER A 103 5.83 -16.16 20.54
CA SER A 103 7.20 -15.78 20.15
C SER A 103 7.75 -16.76 19.11
N LEU A 104 8.32 -16.23 18.02
CA LEU A 104 8.88 -17.05 16.94
C LEU A 104 10.13 -17.82 17.40
N GLN A 105 10.90 -17.22 18.30
CA GLN A 105 12.20 -17.70 18.78
C GLN A 105 12.11 -19.10 19.42
N ASN A 106 10.98 -19.42 20.04
CA ASN A 106 10.75 -20.70 20.70
C ASN A 106 10.52 -21.86 19.72
N HIS A 107 10.38 -21.58 18.43
CA HIS A 107 9.83 -22.51 17.43
C HIS A 107 10.64 -22.55 16.14
N LEU A 108 11.87 -22.05 16.19
CA LEU A 108 12.77 -22.03 15.06
C LEU A 108 13.16 -23.46 14.64
N ASP A 109 13.21 -23.68 13.34
CA ASP A 109 13.85 -24.85 12.76
C ASP A 109 15.36 -24.76 13.06
N PRO A 110 15.99 -25.81 13.63
CA PRO A 110 17.44 -25.84 13.83
C PRO A 110 18.25 -25.72 12.53
N HIS A 111 17.70 -26.14 11.38
CA HIS A 111 18.39 -26.11 10.07
C HIS A 111 17.45 -25.64 8.96
N PRO A 112 17.02 -24.37 8.97
CA PRO A 112 16.07 -23.86 7.99
C PRO A 112 16.70 -23.77 6.60
N TYR A 113 15.89 -24.08 5.59
CA TYR A 113 16.26 -23.91 4.19
C TYR A 113 16.11 -22.44 3.78
N LEU A 114 17.22 -21.78 3.45
CA LEU A 114 17.26 -20.33 3.18
C LEU A 114 17.16 -19.97 1.68
N GLY A 115 16.88 -20.96 0.82
CA GLY A 115 16.63 -20.77 -0.61
C GLY A 115 17.75 -21.32 -1.51
N TYR A 116 17.37 -21.70 -2.73
CA TYR A 116 18.25 -22.47 -3.62
C TYR A 116 19.55 -21.73 -3.97
N GLU A 117 19.45 -20.46 -4.37
CA GLU A 117 20.62 -19.65 -4.75
C GLU A 117 21.57 -19.48 -3.57
N PHE A 118 21.04 -19.24 -2.36
CA PHE A 118 21.84 -19.16 -1.13
C PHE A 118 22.56 -20.47 -0.82
N GLU A 119 21.83 -21.60 -0.82
CA GLU A 119 22.42 -22.90 -0.51
C GLU A 119 23.51 -23.26 -1.53
N LYS A 120 23.24 -23.08 -2.83
CA LYS A 120 24.22 -23.34 -3.88
C LYS A 120 25.51 -22.55 -3.66
N GLU A 121 25.41 -21.25 -3.39
CA GLU A 121 26.57 -20.38 -3.21
C GLU A 121 27.33 -20.68 -1.91
N MET A 122 26.63 -21.03 -0.82
CA MET A 122 27.27 -21.50 0.42
C MET A 122 28.16 -22.71 0.18
N HIS A 123 27.65 -23.71 -0.55
CA HIS A 123 28.40 -24.92 -0.90
C HIS A 123 29.59 -24.62 -1.82
N GLN A 124 29.40 -23.76 -2.83
CA GLN A 124 30.46 -23.42 -3.80
C GLN A 124 31.57 -22.57 -3.17
N CYS A 125 31.22 -21.63 -2.29
CA CYS A 125 32.17 -20.72 -1.68
C CYS A 125 32.98 -21.35 -0.53
N LYS A 126 32.55 -22.51 0.00
CA LYS A 126 33.18 -23.20 1.15
C LYS A 126 33.45 -22.24 2.31
N ILE A 127 32.41 -21.50 2.71
CA ILE A 127 32.56 -20.40 3.65
C ILE A 127 32.97 -20.91 5.04
N PRO A 128 34.10 -20.44 5.61
CA PRO A 128 34.43 -20.71 7.01
C PRO A 128 33.43 -19.96 7.90
N GLN A 129 32.86 -20.64 8.89
CA GLN A 129 31.81 -20.13 9.78
C GLN A 129 30.42 -19.99 9.13
N GLU A 130 30.01 -20.99 8.34
CA GLU A 130 28.64 -21.10 7.81
C GLU A 130 27.54 -20.84 8.86
N ARG A 131 27.73 -21.35 10.07
CA ARG A 131 26.78 -21.19 11.18
C ARG A 131 26.47 -19.73 11.50
N GLU A 132 27.48 -18.87 11.54
CA GLU A 132 27.32 -17.44 11.87
C GLU A 132 26.46 -16.72 10.82
N ILE A 133 26.62 -17.04 9.54
CA ILE A 133 25.83 -16.43 8.45
C ILE A 133 24.39 -16.91 8.50
N ARG A 134 24.17 -18.21 8.72
CA ARG A 134 22.82 -18.76 8.86
C ARG A 134 22.11 -18.13 10.05
N GLU A 135 22.75 -18.05 11.20
CA GLU A 135 22.20 -17.38 12.39
C GLU A 135 21.82 -15.92 12.09
N ARG A 136 22.68 -15.17 11.38
CA ARG A 136 22.38 -13.80 10.94
C ARG A 136 21.19 -13.72 9.99
N CYS A 137 21.07 -14.65 9.04
CA CYS A 137 19.93 -14.73 8.13
C CYS A 137 18.63 -15.03 8.88
N ILE A 138 18.66 -15.99 9.81
CA ILE A 138 17.51 -16.36 10.64
C ILE A 138 17.08 -15.17 11.49
N GLN A 139 18.01 -14.50 12.16
CA GLN A 139 17.70 -13.33 12.99
C GLN A 139 17.07 -12.20 12.16
N PHE A 140 17.53 -11.99 10.93
CA PHE A 140 16.91 -11.03 10.02
C PHE A 140 15.45 -11.39 9.71
N VAL A 141 15.14 -12.67 9.45
CA VAL A 141 13.76 -13.11 9.19
C VAL A 141 12.88 -13.00 10.43
N VAL A 142 13.42 -13.34 11.61
CA VAL A 142 12.71 -13.18 12.89
C VAL A 142 12.31 -11.73 13.08
N GLU A 143 13.27 -10.81 13.01
CA GLU A 143 13.01 -9.37 13.17
C GLU A 143 12.03 -8.87 12.11
N LEU A 144 12.22 -9.24 10.84
CA LEU A 144 11.31 -8.88 9.76
C LEU A 144 9.87 -9.36 10.03
N ALA A 145 9.69 -10.61 10.44
CA ALA A 145 8.39 -11.17 10.74
C ALA A 145 7.72 -10.48 11.93
N GLU A 146 8.47 -10.17 12.98
CA GLU A 146 7.96 -9.44 14.16
C GLU A 146 7.55 -8.02 13.80
N GLN A 147 8.40 -7.30 13.06
CA GLN A 147 8.11 -5.95 12.57
C GLN A 147 6.88 -5.93 11.66
N LEU A 148 6.70 -6.92 10.78
CA LEU A 148 5.50 -7.03 9.95
C LEU A 148 4.25 -7.34 10.80
N ARG A 149 4.34 -8.23 11.78
CA ARG A 149 3.23 -8.55 12.69
C ARG A 149 2.81 -7.35 13.54
N GLN A 150 3.76 -6.58 14.06
CA GLN A 150 3.49 -5.39 14.87
C GLN A 150 2.73 -4.30 14.09
N ARG A 151 2.93 -4.23 12.77
CA ARG A 151 2.26 -3.26 11.90
C ARG A 151 0.88 -3.72 11.43
N LEU A 152 0.48 -4.96 11.70
CA LEU A 152 -0.89 -5.41 11.46
C LEU A 152 -1.82 -4.83 12.54
N PRO A 153 -3.01 -4.35 12.17
CA PRO A 153 -3.94 -3.80 13.14
C PRO A 153 -4.61 -4.93 13.96
N ASP A 154 -5.02 -4.64 15.19
CA ASP A 154 -5.64 -5.63 16.09
C ASP A 154 -6.90 -6.27 15.50
N ASN A 155 -7.64 -5.50 14.70
CA ASN A 155 -8.85 -5.93 14.01
C ASN A 155 -8.58 -6.64 12.67
N VAL A 156 -7.34 -7.04 12.37
CA VAL A 156 -6.97 -7.72 11.11
C VAL A 156 -7.88 -8.91 10.78
N LYS A 157 -8.34 -9.66 11.79
CA LYS A 157 -9.28 -10.78 11.60
C LYS A 157 -10.61 -10.34 11.01
N VAL A 158 -11.16 -9.24 11.49
CA VAL A 158 -12.45 -8.72 11.01
C VAL A 158 -12.25 -8.00 9.67
N LEU A 159 -11.15 -7.25 9.51
CA LEU A 159 -10.80 -6.62 8.24
C LEU A 159 -10.56 -7.65 7.12
N LYS A 160 -10.04 -8.85 7.43
CA LYS A 160 -9.94 -9.95 6.45
C LYS A 160 -11.30 -10.33 5.87
N LYS A 161 -12.40 -10.10 6.60
CA LYS A 161 -13.76 -10.35 6.11
C LYS A 161 -14.19 -9.38 5.02
N MET A 162 -13.45 -8.30 4.76
CA MET A 162 -13.65 -7.51 3.55
C MET A 162 -13.49 -8.34 2.27
N SER A 163 -12.73 -9.44 2.32
CA SER A 163 -12.65 -10.41 1.22
C SER A 163 -14.01 -11.01 0.82
N LEU A 164 -14.99 -11.04 1.74
CA LEU A 164 -16.35 -11.46 1.47
C LEU A 164 -17.00 -10.60 0.39
N LEU A 165 -16.65 -9.31 0.30
CA LEU A 165 -17.20 -8.39 -0.69
C LEU A 165 -16.65 -8.63 -2.09
N SER A 166 -15.62 -9.48 -2.26
CA SER A 166 -15.12 -9.81 -3.58
C SER A 166 -16.17 -10.57 -4.40
N VAL A 167 -16.17 -10.38 -5.72
CA VAL A 167 -17.13 -11.04 -6.63
C VAL A 167 -17.24 -12.54 -6.37
N ASN A 168 -16.08 -13.20 -6.21
CA ASN A 168 -16.00 -14.65 -6.04
C ASN A 168 -16.65 -15.12 -4.73
N GLU A 169 -16.58 -14.32 -3.66
CA GLU A 169 -17.12 -14.70 -2.35
C GLU A 169 -18.58 -14.27 -2.21
N CYS A 170 -18.95 -13.07 -2.67
CA CYS A 170 -20.29 -12.53 -2.47
C CYS A 170 -21.34 -13.22 -3.33
N LEU A 171 -20.98 -13.79 -4.49
CA LEU A 171 -21.92 -14.47 -5.39
C LEU A 171 -22.04 -15.97 -5.11
N ASN A 172 -21.25 -16.53 -4.19
CA ASN A 172 -21.35 -17.93 -3.80
C ASN A 172 -22.69 -18.24 -3.10
N GLN A 173 -23.25 -19.41 -3.40
CA GLN A 173 -24.46 -19.91 -2.74
C GLN A 173 -24.21 -20.21 -1.26
N ILE A 174 -23.06 -20.85 -0.97
CA ILE A 174 -22.59 -21.11 0.38
C ILE A 174 -21.51 -20.07 0.68
N LYS A 175 -21.87 -19.07 1.49
CA LYS A 175 -20.95 -17.99 1.86
C LYS A 175 -21.06 -17.63 3.35
N PRO A 176 -19.97 -17.16 3.99
CA PRO A 176 -20.01 -16.72 5.37
C PRO A 176 -20.98 -15.55 5.59
N GLY A 177 -21.42 -15.38 6.84
CA GLY A 177 -22.25 -14.25 7.24
C GLY A 177 -21.47 -12.93 7.23
N ILE A 178 -22.12 -11.86 6.80
CA ILE A 178 -21.52 -10.51 6.72
C ILE A 178 -21.61 -9.71 8.03
N LEU A 179 -22.41 -10.19 9.00
CA LEU A 179 -22.80 -9.43 10.19
C LEU A 179 -21.62 -8.93 11.02
N GLU A 180 -20.58 -9.76 11.22
CA GLU A 180 -19.42 -9.34 12.01
C GLU A 180 -18.66 -8.17 11.36
N LEU A 181 -18.63 -8.12 10.02
CA LEU A 181 -18.07 -6.98 9.30
C LEU A 181 -19.02 -5.78 9.39
N ALA A 182 -20.32 -6.00 9.21
CA ALA A 182 -21.34 -4.94 9.24
C ALA A 182 -21.40 -4.22 10.59
N GLN A 183 -21.24 -4.96 11.70
CA GLN A 183 -21.22 -4.42 13.07
C GLN A 183 -20.09 -3.42 13.33
N MET A 184 -19.03 -3.40 12.51
CA MET A 184 -17.98 -2.39 12.61
C MET A 184 -18.42 -1.01 12.10
N PHE A 185 -19.44 -0.97 11.23
CA PHE A 185 -19.86 0.24 10.51
C PHE A 185 -21.28 0.68 10.88
N VAL A 186 -22.11 -0.25 11.36
CA VAL A 186 -23.53 -0.02 11.65
C VAL A 186 -23.87 -0.51 13.05
N THR A 187 -24.46 0.35 13.86
CA THR A 187 -24.91 0.04 15.23
C THR A 187 -26.39 -0.28 15.33
N ASN A 188 -27.20 0.09 14.33
CA ASN A 188 -28.64 -0.12 14.33
C ASN A 188 -29.00 -1.58 13.97
N GLU A 189 -29.66 -2.28 14.90
CA GLU A 189 -30.04 -3.70 14.76
C GLU A 189 -31.03 -3.97 13.61
N GLU A 190 -31.93 -3.03 13.31
CA GLU A 190 -32.90 -3.15 12.22
C GLU A 190 -32.18 -3.11 10.86
N ILE A 191 -31.22 -2.19 10.70
CA ILE A 191 -30.38 -2.09 9.50
C ILE A 191 -29.50 -3.34 9.37
N LEU A 192 -28.89 -3.81 10.45
CA LEU A 192 -28.09 -5.05 10.44
C LEU A 192 -28.92 -6.26 9.99
N THR A 193 -30.16 -6.36 10.46
CA THR A 193 -31.10 -7.42 10.06
C THR A 193 -31.43 -7.33 8.57
N ARG A 194 -31.67 -6.12 8.05
CA ARG A 194 -31.90 -5.90 6.62
C ARG A 194 -30.68 -6.30 5.79
N ILE A 195 -29.48 -5.92 6.20
CA ILE A 195 -28.21 -6.28 5.54
C ILE A 195 -28.04 -7.80 5.48
N ASP A 196 -28.29 -8.54 6.56
CA ASP A 196 -28.18 -10.01 6.56
C ASP A 196 -29.15 -10.66 5.57
N PHE A 197 -30.40 -10.19 5.51
CA PHE A 197 -31.38 -10.68 4.55
C PHE A 197 -31.00 -10.37 3.11
N GLN A 198 -30.50 -9.16 2.84
CA GLN A 198 -30.02 -8.76 1.52
C GLN A 198 -28.81 -9.60 1.08
N TRP A 199 -27.86 -9.83 1.98
CA TRP A 199 -26.67 -10.64 1.73
C TRP A 199 -27.02 -12.06 1.28
N LYS A 200 -27.96 -12.70 1.98
CA LYS A 200 -28.46 -14.03 1.64
C LYS A 200 -29.17 -14.04 0.30
N LYS A 201 -29.87 -12.97 -0.07
CA LYS A 201 -30.61 -12.89 -1.35
C LYS A 201 -29.74 -12.62 -2.57
N LEU A 202 -28.54 -12.05 -2.37
CA LEU A 202 -27.70 -11.53 -3.46
C LEU A 202 -27.40 -12.56 -4.58
N HIS A 203 -27.26 -13.84 -4.24
CA HIS A 203 -26.90 -14.90 -5.19
C HIS A 203 -28.09 -15.41 -6.03
N TYR A 204 -29.33 -15.02 -5.72
CA TYR A 204 -30.50 -15.38 -6.53
C TYR A 204 -30.66 -14.49 -7.77
N MET A 205 -29.92 -13.38 -7.84
CA MET A 205 -29.91 -12.47 -8.98
C MET A 205 -28.71 -12.76 -9.88
N SER A 206 -28.90 -12.58 -11.19
CA SER A 206 -27.80 -12.62 -12.17
C SER A 206 -27.22 -11.21 -12.34
N TRP A 207 -25.90 -11.11 -12.19
CA TRP A 207 -25.15 -9.85 -12.33
C TRP A 207 -24.28 -9.89 -13.59
N ASN A 208 -24.11 -8.76 -14.26
CA ASN A 208 -23.32 -8.67 -15.48
C ASN A 208 -21.83 -8.45 -15.17
N GLN A 209 -21.54 -7.67 -14.14
CA GLN A 209 -20.18 -7.34 -13.73
C GLN A 209 -19.60 -8.42 -12.82
N THR A 210 -18.99 -9.45 -13.40
CA THR A 210 -18.39 -10.55 -12.63
C THR A 210 -16.86 -10.56 -12.62
N SER A 211 -16.22 -9.54 -13.20
CA SER A 211 -14.75 -9.45 -13.28
C SER A 211 -14.15 -8.44 -12.29
N ASN A 212 -14.90 -7.43 -11.87
CA ASN A 212 -14.41 -6.33 -11.05
C ASN A 212 -15.35 -6.10 -9.85
N THR A 213 -14.78 -6.10 -8.65
CA THR A 213 -15.51 -5.91 -7.40
C THR A 213 -16.23 -4.56 -7.34
N LEU A 214 -15.57 -3.46 -7.73
CA LEU A 214 -16.16 -2.11 -7.69
C LEU A 214 -17.30 -1.97 -8.70
N ASP A 215 -17.12 -2.48 -9.91
CA ASP A 215 -18.15 -2.43 -10.95
C ASP A 215 -19.38 -3.26 -10.57
N LEU A 216 -19.18 -4.42 -9.92
CA LEU A 216 -20.27 -5.23 -9.36
C LEU A 216 -21.06 -4.44 -8.32
N TRP A 217 -20.40 -3.84 -7.34
CA TRP A 217 -21.09 -3.11 -6.27
C TRP A 217 -21.78 -1.84 -6.79
N ALA A 218 -21.24 -1.22 -7.84
CA ALA A 218 -21.92 -0.13 -8.55
C ALA A 218 -23.18 -0.62 -9.30
N GLU A 219 -23.13 -1.80 -9.91
CA GLU A 219 -24.31 -2.46 -10.52
C GLU A 219 -25.37 -2.76 -9.47
N ILE A 220 -24.99 -3.36 -8.33
CA ILE A 220 -25.91 -3.68 -7.22
C ILE A 220 -26.55 -2.41 -6.65
N ALA A 221 -25.79 -1.32 -6.48
CA ALA A 221 -26.32 -0.03 -6.00
C ALA A 221 -27.31 0.62 -7.00
N SER A 222 -27.08 0.40 -8.29
CA SER A 222 -27.91 0.93 -9.38
C SER A 222 -29.09 0.02 -9.73
N TYR A 223 -29.14 -1.20 -9.20
CA TYR A 223 -30.19 -2.17 -9.47
C TYR A 223 -31.55 -1.64 -9.00
N ARG A 224 -32.59 -1.89 -9.80
CA ARG A 224 -33.98 -1.53 -9.51
C ARG A 224 -34.88 -2.73 -9.78
N ASP A 225 -35.75 -3.03 -8.82
CA ASP A 225 -36.75 -4.08 -8.97
C ASP A 225 -37.97 -3.60 -9.79
N ALA A 226 -38.99 -4.45 -9.90
CA ALA A 226 -40.23 -4.13 -10.62
C ALA A 226 -40.99 -2.91 -10.04
N SER A 227 -40.73 -2.56 -8.78
CA SER A 227 -41.32 -1.41 -8.10
C SER A 227 -40.49 -0.13 -8.29
N GLY A 228 -39.31 -0.22 -8.90
CA GLY A 228 -38.37 0.89 -9.02
C GLY A 228 -37.54 1.15 -7.77
N GLU A 229 -37.54 0.22 -6.80
CA GLU A 229 -36.76 0.33 -5.56
C GLU A 229 -35.50 -0.53 -5.63
N ASN A 230 -34.48 -0.21 -4.81
CA ASN A 230 -33.30 -1.07 -4.68
C ASN A 230 -33.46 -2.02 -3.49
N PRO A 231 -33.72 -3.33 -3.71
CA PRO A 231 -33.85 -4.31 -2.62
C PRO A 231 -32.55 -4.56 -1.86
N PHE A 232 -31.39 -4.09 -2.35
CA PHE A 232 -30.06 -4.28 -1.76
C PHE A 232 -29.43 -2.98 -1.23
N CYS A 233 -30.21 -1.92 -1.03
CA CYS A 233 -29.70 -0.58 -0.72
C CYS A 233 -28.75 -0.53 0.49
N ASP A 234 -29.12 -1.08 1.65
CA ASP A 234 -28.27 -1.03 2.84
C ASP A 234 -26.99 -1.84 2.68
N LEU A 235 -27.09 -2.98 1.99
CA LEU A 235 -25.94 -3.83 1.70
C LEU A 235 -24.99 -3.14 0.72
N SER A 236 -25.51 -2.52 -0.35
CA SER A 236 -24.69 -1.78 -1.31
C SER A 236 -24.05 -0.56 -0.67
N ASP A 237 -24.77 0.15 0.19
CA ASP A 237 -24.24 1.31 0.91
C ASP A 237 -23.12 0.90 1.86
N LEU A 238 -23.31 -0.20 2.62
CA LEU A 238 -22.25 -0.77 3.46
C LEU A 238 -21.03 -1.15 2.63
N ALA A 239 -21.22 -1.89 1.53
CA ALA A 239 -20.12 -2.37 0.71
C ALA A 239 -19.34 -1.20 0.07
N LEU A 240 -20.04 -0.22 -0.50
CA LEU A 240 -19.42 0.97 -1.09
C LEU A 240 -18.71 1.82 -0.02
N THR A 241 -19.28 1.94 1.18
CA THR A 241 -18.61 2.62 2.32
C THR A 241 -17.29 1.93 2.64
N ILE A 242 -17.29 0.61 2.79
CA ILE A 242 -16.08 -0.18 3.07
C ILE A 242 -15.07 -0.05 1.94
N LEU A 243 -15.50 -0.18 0.68
CA LEU A 243 -14.62 -0.12 -0.49
C LEU A 243 -14.06 1.28 -0.75
N SER A 244 -14.71 2.32 -0.21
CA SER A 244 -14.24 3.72 -0.30
C SER A 244 -13.13 4.07 0.70
N LEU A 245 -12.86 3.21 1.68
CA LEU A 245 -11.78 3.43 2.64
C LEU A 245 -10.41 3.39 1.93
N PRO A 246 -9.42 4.17 2.41
CA PRO A 246 -8.08 4.13 1.86
C PRO A 246 -7.37 2.82 2.27
N HIS A 247 -7.49 1.79 1.43
CA HIS A 247 -6.88 0.47 1.65
C HIS A 247 -5.40 0.41 1.26
N SER A 248 -4.89 1.44 0.58
CA SER A 248 -3.53 1.46 0.06
C SER A 248 -2.95 2.88 0.03
N ASN A 249 -1.63 2.97 -0.06
CA ASN A 249 -0.92 4.24 -0.07
C ASN A 249 -0.78 4.82 -1.48
N ALA A 250 -1.31 4.13 -2.51
CA ALA A 250 -1.16 4.49 -3.91
C ALA A 250 -1.61 5.93 -4.21
N ASP A 251 -2.73 6.36 -3.64
CA ASP A 251 -3.26 7.72 -3.85
C ASP A 251 -2.36 8.78 -3.21
N VAL A 252 -1.83 8.50 -2.02
CA VAL A 252 -0.93 9.40 -1.28
C VAL A 252 0.42 9.55 -2.01
N GLU A 253 1.05 8.43 -2.38
CA GLU A 253 2.29 8.40 -3.18
C GLU A 253 2.13 9.17 -4.49
N ARG A 254 0.96 9.05 -5.12
CA ARG A 254 0.64 9.79 -6.34
C ARG A 254 0.55 11.29 -6.08
N VAL A 255 -0.08 11.73 -4.99
CA VAL A 255 -0.10 13.16 -4.60
C VAL A 255 1.32 13.68 -4.44
N PHE A 256 2.20 12.93 -3.78
CA PHE A 256 3.61 13.32 -3.63
C PHE A 256 4.38 13.36 -4.95
N SER A 257 4.15 12.39 -5.83
CA SER A 257 4.71 12.39 -7.19
C SER A 257 4.26 13.63 -7.99
N HIS A 258 2.98 13.96 -7.93
CA HIS A 258 2.45 15.17 -8.58
C HIS A 258 2.99 16.45 -7.94
N MET A 259 3.16 16.45 -6.62
CA MET A 259 3.78 17.56 -5.90
C MET A 259 5.21 17.80 -6.38
N ASN A 260 6.00 16.76 -6.63
CA ASN A 260 7.36 16.88 -7.17
C ASN A 260 7.39 17.46 -8.60
N ILE A 261 6.34 17.24 -9.40
CA ILE A 261 6.20 17.89 -10.72
C ILE A 261 5.89 19.38 -10.55
N VAL A 262 5.01 19.74 -9.60
CA VAL A 262 4.62 21.13 -9.33
C VAL A 262 5.77 21.92 -8.70
N LYS A 263 6.44 21.33 -7.72
CA LYS A 263 7.66 21.84 -7.07
C LYS A 263 8.90 21.39 -7.83
N SER A 264 9.11 21.98 -9.01
CA SER A 264 10.36 21.77 -9.76
C SER A 264 11.56 22.39 -9.02
N LYS A 265 12.80 22.01 -9.39
CA LYS A 265 14.03 22.60 -8.83
C LYS A 265 14.08 24.13 -8.97
N LEU A 266 13.48 24.69 -10.03
CA LEU A 266 13.40 26.12 -10.28
C LEU A 266 12.21 26.81 -9.58
N ARG A 267 11.23 26.02 -9.10
CA ARG A 267 9.98 26.48 -8.49
C ARG A 267 9.67 25.71 -7.20
N ASN A 268 10.63 25.66 -6.29
CA ASN A 268 10.52 24.88 -5.04
C ASN A 268 9.86 25.66 -3.88
N ARG A 269 9.87 27.00 -3.93
CA ARG A 269 9.29 27.88 -2.89
C ARG A 269 7.84 28.30 -3.21
N LEU A 270 6.94 27.31 -3.32
CA LEU A 270 5.50 27.58 -3.41
C LEU A 270 4.88 27.61 -2.02
N ASN A 271 4.08 28.63 -1.74
CA ASN A 271 3.27 28.65 -0.52
C ASN A 271 2.22 27.52 -0.56
N LEU A 272 1.79 27.07 0.64
CA LEU A 272 0.90 25.92 0.78
C LEU A 272 -0.44 26.10 0.06
N LYS A 273 -1.04 27.30 0.16
CA LYS A 273 -2.32 27.62 -0.49
C LYS A 273 -2.25 27.47 -2.01
N SER A 274 -1.19 27.97 -2.64
CA SER A 274 -0.99 27.87 -4.09
C SER A 274 -0.71 26.43 -4.50
N LEU A 275 0.09 25.70 -3.71
CA LEU A 275 0.38 24.30 -3.97
C LEU A 275 -0.90 23.46 -3.94
N ASN A 276 -1.68 23.59 -2.87
CA ASN A 276 -2.95 22.89 -2.71
C ASN A 276 -3.93 23.24 -3.84
N ALA A 277 -4.08 24.52 -4.18
CA ALA A 277 -4.95 24.92 -5.29
C ALA A 277 -4.54 24.26 -6.62
N ILE A 278 -3.24 24.23 -6.95
CA ILE A 278 -2.74 23.60 -8.18
C ILE A 278 -2.99 22.09 -8.16
N LEU A 279 -2.72 21.42 -7.04
CA LEU A 279 -2.94 19.98 -6.89
C LEU A 279 -4.44 19.66 -7.03
N THR A 280 -5.31 20.38 -6.34
CA THR A 280 -6.77 20.19 -6.40
C THR A 280 -7.31 20.38 -7.81
N ILE A 281 -6.90 21.44 -8.52
CA ILE A 281 -7.31 21.65 -9.91
C ILE A 281 -6.84 20.48 -10.79
N ARG A 282 -5.59 20.05 -10.63
CA ARG A 282 -5.03 18.96 -11.45
C ARG A 282 -5.76 17.63 -11.21
N TYR A 283 -6.06 17.30 -9.96
CA TYR A 283 -6.82 16.12 -9.59
C TYR A 283 -8.28 16.19 -10.07
N GLY A 284 -8.94 17.34 -9.91
CA GLY A 284 -10.30 17.57 -10.39
C GLY A 284 -10.40 17.40 -11.91
N LEU A 285 -9.47 17.98 -12.67
CA LEU A 285 -9.42 17.81 -14.13
C LEU A 285 -9.23 16.34 -14.53
N ARG A 286 -8.31 15.63 -13.86
CA ARG A 286 -8.07 14.19 -14.11
C ARG A 286 -9.31 13.35 -13.85
N ARG A 287 -10.07 13.63 -12.79
CA ARG A 287 -11.33 12.93 -12.47
C ARG A 287 -12.35 13.02 -13.61
N HIS A 288 -12.36 14.14 -14.34
CA HIS A 288 -13.23 14.35 -15.51
C HIS A 288 -12.57 13.92 -16.84
N GLY A 289 -11.49 13.14 -16.81
CA GLY A 289 -10.77 12.72 -18.02
C GLY A 289 -10.18 13.88 -18.82
N SER A 290 -9.99 15.04 -18.19
CA SER A 290 -9.55 16.28 -18.81
C SER A 290 -8.15 16.68 -18.34
N SER A 291 -7.51 17.60 -19.07
CA SER A 291 -6.21 18.16 -18.71
C SER A 291 -6.27 19.68 -18.79
N CYS A 292 -5.24 20.36 -18.27
CA CYS A 292 -5.11 21.81 -18.40
C CYS A 292 -5.08 22.29 -19.87
N HIS A 293 -4.72 21.42 -20.82
CA HIS A 293 -4.69 21.74 -22.24
C HIS A 293 -6.08 21.60 -22.90
N THR A 294 -6.94 20.74 -22.36
CA THR A 294 -8.26 20.45 -22.95
C THR A 294 -9.41 21.15 -22.22
N TYR A 295 -9.18 21.59 -20.99
CA TYR A 295 -10.21 22.24 -20.19
C TYR A 295 -10.50 23.65 -20.66
N LYS A 296 -11.75 23.90 -21.06
CA LYS A 296 -12.24 25.22 -21.42
C LYS A 296 -12.81 25.90 -20.19
N LEU A 297 -12.21 27.03 -19.80
CA LEU A 297 -12.72 27.86 -18.71
C LEU A 297 -14.11 28.41 -19.06
N PRO A 298 -15.03 28.49 -18.08
CA PRO A 298 -16.32 29.14 -18.28
C PRO A 298 -16.16 30.58 -18.76
N GLN A 299 -17.02 31.05 -19.69
CA GLN A 299 -16.94 32.40 -20.24
C GLN A 299 -17.01 33.49 -19.17
N GLU A 300 -17.79 33.26 -18.11
CA GLU A 300 -17.92 34.19 -16.98
C GLU A 300 -16.61 34.35 -16.20
N VAL A 301 -15.78 33.30 -16.14
CA VAL A 301 -14.43 33.40 -15.54
C VAL A 301 -13.51 34.17 -16.48
N LEU A 302 -13.53 33.88 -17.78
CA LEU A 302 -12.71 34.57 -18.77
C LEU A 302 -12.98 36.08 -18.81
N LYS A 303 -14.24 36.49 -18.71
CA LYS A 303 -14.65 37.92 -18.65
C LYS A 303 -14.11 38.65 -17.42
N LYS A 304 -13.80 37.93 -16.33
CA LYS A 304 -13.24 38.52 -15.11
C LYS A 304 -11.71 38.67 -15.17
N ILE A 305 -11.02 37.89 -16.00
CA ILE A 305 -9.56 37.95 -16.14
C ILE A 305 -9.15 39.34 -16.66
N GLY A 306 -8.23 40.00 -15.96
CA GLY A 306 -7.77 41.36 -16.30
C GLY A 306 -8.66 42.49 -15.77
N THR A 307 -9.74 42.19 -15.05
CA THR A 307 -10.56 43.19 -14.35
C THR A 307 -10.21 43.23 -12.85
N LEU A 308 -10.35 44.39 -12.20
CA LEU A 308 -10.13 44.53 -10.74
C LEU A 308 -11.02 43.58 -9.91
N ARG A 309 -12.18 43.20 -10.44
CA ARG A 309 -13.11 42.21 -9.86
C ARG A 309 -12.51 40.82 -9.66
N ALA A 310 -11.43 40.47 -10.33
CA ALA A 310 -10.72 39.19 -10.10
C ALA A 310 -9.89 39.19 -8.81
N TYR A 311 -9.60 40.36 -8.25
CA TYR A 311 -8.75 40.55 -7.07
C TYR A 311 -9.51 41.13 -5.86
N GLU A 312 -10.79 41.44 -6.03
CA GLU A 312 -11.67 41.83 -4.93
C GLU A 312 -11.86 40.63 -4.00
N ALA A 313 -11.32 40.73 -2.77
CA ALA A 313 -11.51 39.71 -1.76
C ALA A 313 -13.00 39.57 -1.46
N THR A 314 -13.54 38.35 -1.58
CA THR A 314 -14.92 38.07 -1.18
C THR A 314 -15.04 38.27 0.33
N THR A 315 -15.48 39.44 0.77
CA THR A 315 -15.90 39.66 2.15
C THR A 315 -17.13 38.78 2.35
N GLN A 316 -16.96 37.61 2.96
CA GLN A 316 -18.08 36.76 3.33
C GLN A 316 -18.91 37.51 4.37
N GLN A 317 -20.06 38.06 3.96
CA GLN A 317 -21.14 38.40 4.88
C GLN A 317 -21.93 37.12 5.19
N PRO A 318 -22.28 36.86 6.46
CA PRO A 318 -23.06 35.69 6.82
C PRO A 318 -24.53 35.93 6.45
N GLY A 319 -25.05 35.24 5.43
CA GLY A 319 -26.50 35.23 5.20
C GLY A 319 -26.99 34.81 3.81
N SER A 320 -27.52 33.58 3.76
CA SER A 320 -28.53 33.07 2.82
C SER A 320 -28.16 32.79 1.36
N SER A 321 -27.63 31.58 1.12
CA SER A 321 -28.21 30.63 0.17
C SER A 321 -27.62 29.24 0.44
N LYS A 322 -28.48 28.29 0.80
CA LYS A 322 -28.13 26.86 0.89
C LYS A 322 -27.81 26.39 -0.53
N ASP A 323 -26.58 25.94 -0.75
CA ASP A 323 -26.22 24.77 -1.58
C ASP A 323 -24.70 24.53 -1.51
N GLU A 324 -24.35 23.29 -1.18
CA GLU A 324 -23.08 22.57 -1.38
C GLU A 324 -21.73 23.29 -1.18
N ALA A 325 -21.10 23.04 -0.02
CA ALA A 325 -19.71 22.57 0.14
C ALA A 325 -19.25 22.78 1.59
N THR A 326 -19.54 21.83 2.47
CA THR A 326 -18.95 21.81 3.81
C THR A 326 -17.54 21.21 3.68
N LEU A 327 -16.52 22.04 3.54
CA LEU A 327 -15.12 21.64 3.70
C LEU A 327 -14.65 22.09 5.08
N TYR A 328 -14.34 21.10 5.91
CA TYR A 328 -13.56 21.10 7.15
C TYR A 328 -13.23 22.45 7.79
N SER A 329 -13.82 22.68 8.96
CA SER A 329 -13.35 23.63 9.96
C SER A 329 -11.91 23.29 10.38
N GLU A 330 -11.08 24.33 10.49
CA GLU A 330 -9.74 24.28 11.09
C GLU A 330 -9.86 23.85 12.56
N GLU A 331 -9.62 22.57 12.85
CA GLU A 331 -9.07 22.17 14.14
C GLU A 331 -7.55 22.23 14.02
N GLU A 332 -6.95 22.92 15.00
CA GLU A 332 -5.51 23.13 15.15
C GLU A 332 -4.74 21.80 15.05
N ILE A 333 -4.16 21.54 13.88
CA ILE A 333 -3.13 20.52 13.75
C ILE A 333 -1.87 21.12 14.37
N GLY A 334 -1.64 20.76 15.64
CA GLY A 334 -0.43 21.12 16.39
C GLY A 334 0.84 20.76 15.62
N ASP A 335 1.88 21.58 15.80
CA ASP A 335 3.20 21.44 15.18
C ASP A 335 3.74 20.00 15.29
N TRP A 336 3.74 19.28 14.17
CA TRP A 336 4.60 18.12 14.00
C TRP A 336 5.93 18.65 13.45
N GLU A 337 6.91 18.80 14.34
CA GLU A 337 8.27 19.19 13.98
C GLU A 337 8.83 18.24 12.92
N LEU A 338 9.23 18.84 11.81
CA LEU A 338 9.83 18.24 10.61
C LEU A 338 11.32 17.89 10.82
N ALA A 339 11.66 17.42 12.02
CA ALA A 339 13.00 16.95 12.37
C ALA A 339 12.91 15.44 12.58
N ASP A 340 13.18 14.67 11.52
CA ASP A 340 13.75 13.31 11.54
C ASP A 340 13.52 12.61 10.17
N LEU A 341 13.94 13.29 9.10
CA LEU A 341 14.18 12.68 7.79
C LEU A 341 15.53 13.16 7.26
N GLU A 342 16.60 12.67 7.88
CA GLU A 342 17.92 12.53 7.26
C GLU A 342 18.36 11.06 7.31
#